data_AF-W4KLS3-F1
#
_entry.id   AF-W4KLS3-F1
#
_cell.length_a   1.000
_cell.length_b   1.000
_cell.length_c   1.000
_cell.angle_alpha   90.00
_cell.angle_beta   90.00
_cell.angle_gamma   90.00
#
_symmetry.space_group_name_H-M   'P 1'
#
loop_
_entity.id
_entity.type
_entity.pdbx_description
1 polymer ?
#
loop_
_entity_poly.entity_id
_entity_poly.type
_entity_poly.pdbx_seq_one_letter_code
_entity_poly.pdbx_strand_id
1 'polypeptide(L)'
;MFHNSIFLLKFHCELDPIEMYWGWCKHWYCKIYKVKFEDAKKVAQQCLNKCPVKVIHQFFNQSWWFMDAYHKGLIGKVAEWAVCKQKSHRRVGQCTMMSVDTMLT
;
A
#
# COMPACT_ATOMS: atom_id res chain seq x y z
N MET A 1 -23.22 -12.67 -11.99
CA MET A 1 -22.32 -11.59 -11.51
C MET A 1 -21.68 -12.12 -10.24
N PHE A 2 -20.44 -12.59 -10.28
CA PHE A 2 -19.78 -13.10 -9.06
C PHE A 2 -19.48 -11.91 -8.15
N HIS A 3 -20.07 -11.89 -6.96
CA HIS A 3 -19.71 -10.92 -5.93
C HIS A 3 -18.37 -11.38 -5.31
N ASN A 4 -17.27 -10.92 -5.87
CA ASN A 4 -15.95 -11.17 -5.31
C ASN A 4 -15.72 -10.22 -4.13
N SER A 5 -16.03 -10.69 -2.92
CA SER A 5 -15.63 -10.02 -1.67
C SER A 5 -14.16 -10.30 -1.38
N ILE A 6 -13.37 -9.25 -1.16
CA ILE A 6 -12.02 -9.39 -0.61
C ILE A 6 -12.13 -9.31 0.91
N PHE A 7 -11.75 -10.38 1.61
CA PHE A 7 -11.64 -10.36 3.07
C PHE A 7 -10.30 -9.74 3.46
N LEU A 8 -10.35 -8.53 4.02
CA LEU A 8 -9.17 -7.87 4.57
C LEU A 8 -8.96 -8.34 6.01
N LEU A 9 -7.76 -8.82 6.34
CA LEU A 9 -7.44 -9.11 7.74
C LEU A 9 -7.50 -7.81 8.55
N LYS A 10 -8.10 -7.90 9.74
CA LYS A 10 -8.16 -6.79 10.69
C LYS A 10 -6.73 -6.41 11.10
N PHE A 11 -6.42 -5.10 11.11
CA PHE A 11 -5.10 -4.51 11.43
C PHE A 11 -4.01 -4.56 10.34
N HIS A 12 -4.37 -4.81 9.08
CA HIS A 12 -3.44 -4.76 7.95
C HIS A 12 -3.85 -3.66 6.96
N CYS A 13 -3.54 -2.40 7.27
CA CYS A 13 -3.89 -1.27 6.39
C CYS A 13 -3.16 -1.32 5.04
N GLU A 14 -2.05 -2.05 4.98
CA GLU A 14 -1.28 -2.37 3.77
C GLU A 14 -2.07 -3.21 2.75
N LEU A 15 -3.11 -3.92 3.20
CA LEU A 15 -4.01 -4.69 2.34
C LEU A 15 -5.12 -3.85 1.72
N ASP A 16 -5.31 -2.61 2.17
CA ASP A 16 -6.34 -1.72 1.65
C ASP A 16 -5.73 -0.58 0.81
N PRO A 17 -5.82 -0.64 -0.54
CA PRO A 17 -5.31 0.41 -1.41
C PRO A 17 -5.90 1.80 -1.12
N ILE A 18 -7.09 1.88 -0.51
CA ILE A 18 -7.70 3.18 -0.19
C ILE A 18 -6.93 3.90 0.92
N GLU A 19 -6.40 3.17 1.91
CA GLU A 19 -5.60 3.72 3.00
C GLU A 19 -4.29 4.30 2.45
N MET A 20 -3.66 3.62 1.49
CA MET A 20 -2.48 4.13 0.79
C MET A 20 -2.79 5.41 0.00
N TYR A 21 -3.94 5.43 -0.69
CA TYR A 21 -4.41 6.61 -1.42
C TYR A 21 -4.64 7.80 -0.49
N TRP A 22 -5.31 7.59 0.65
CA TRP A 22 -5.50 8.62 1.68
C TRP A 22 -4.17 9.10 2.24
N GLY A 23 -3.22 8.19 2.52
CA GLY A 23 -1.87 8.53 2.95
C GLY A 23 -1.13 9.42 1.95
N TRP A 24 -1.21 9.09 0.66
CA TRP A 24 -0.61 9.89 -0.42
C TRP A 24 -1.24 11.29 -0.50
N CYS A 25 -2.57 11.37 -0.45
CA CYS A 25 -3.28 12.66 -0.48
C CYS A 25 -2.94 13.51 0.74
N LYS A 26 -2.88 12.89 1.93
CA LYS A 26 -2.53 13.55 3.19
C LYS A 26 -1.11 14.12 3.15
N HIS A 27 -0.14 13.39 2.57
CA HIS A 27 1.23 13.88 2.40
C HIS A 27 1.30 15.19 1.62
N TRP A 28 0.58 15.27 0.50
CA TRP A 28 0.51 16.51 -0.29
C TRP A 28 -0.28 17.61 0.42
N TYR A 29 -1.37 17.23 1.06
CA TYR A 29 -2.17 18.16 1.85
C TYR A 29 -1.32 18.81 2.93
N CYS A 30 -0.54 18.06 3.71
CA CYS A 30 0.30 18.59 4.79
C CYS A 30 1.42 19.53 4.30
N LYS A 31 1.87 19.41 3.06
CA LYS A 31 2.89 20.30 2.47
C LYS A 31 2.37 21.68 2.10
N ILE A 32 1.05 21.84 1.99
CA ILE A 32 0.42 23.09 1.58
C ILE A 32 -0.08 23.81 2.83
N TYR A 33 0.46 25.00 3.07
CA TYR A 33 0.00 25.89 4.13
C TYR A 33 -1.41 26.42 3.82
N LYS A 34 -2.28 26.49 4.83
CA LYS A 34 -3.64 27.05 4.72
C LYS A 34 -3.92 27.98 5.88
N VAL A 35 -4.62 29.07 5.60
CA VAL A 35 -5.03 30.05 6.61
C VAL A 35 -6.49 29.86 6.98
N LYS A 36 -7.37 29.66 5.99
CA LYS A 36 -8.82 29.51 6.19
C LYS A 36 -9.29 28.09 5.91
N PHE A 37 -10.44 27.74 6.48
CA PHE A 37 -11.08 26.45 6.25
C PHE A 37 -11.49 26.23 4.77
N GLU A 38 -11.91 27.29 4.09
CA GLU A 38 -12.23 27.21 2.65
C GLU A 38 -11.00 26.89 1.79
N ASP A 39 -9.83 27.39 2.17
CA ASP A 39 -8.57 27.04 1.51
C ASP A 39 -8.22 25.58 1.78
N ALA A 40 -8.44 25.10 3.02
CA ALA A 40 -8.26 23.70 3.36
C ALA A 40 -9.15 22.76 2.51
N LYS A 41 -10.42 23.09 2.30
CA LYS A 41 -11.32 22.31 1.42
C LYS A 41 -10.81 22.27 -0.02
N LYS A 42 -10.45 23.42 -0.59
CA LYS A 42 -9.92 23.51 -1.96
C LYS A 42 -8.65 22.67 -2.12
N VAL A 43 -7.74 22.77 -1.16
CA VAL A 43 -6.49 21.99 -1.16
C VAL A 43 -6.78 20.49 -1.02
N ALA A 44 -7.73 20.09 -0.17
CA ALA A 44 -8.12 18.68 -0.06
C ALA A 44 -8.62 18.13 -1.41
N GLN A 45 -9.51 18.85 -2.08
CA GLN A 45 -10.02 18.44 -3.41
C GLN A 45 -8.89 18.39 -4.46
N GLN A 46 -7.99 19.36 -4.45
CA GLN A 46 -6.83 19.36 -5.34
C GLN A 46 -5.93 18.15 -5.09
N CYS A 47 -5.61 17.84 -3.82
CA CYS A 47 -4.78 16.69 -3.47
C CYS A 47 -5.41 15.36 -3.91
N LEU A 48 -6.73 15.19 -3.73
CA LEU A 48 -7.47 14.03 -4.20
C LEU A 48 -7.36 13.89 -5.73
N ASN A 49 -7.61 14.98 -6.47
CA ASN A 49 -7.56 14.96 -7.93
C ASN A 49 -6.13 14.87 -8.51
N LYS A 50 -5.10 15.09 -7.69
CA LYS A 50 -3.69 15.12 -8.13
C LYS A 50 -3.08 13.72 -8.25
N CYS A 51 -3.66 12.71 -7.62
CA CYS A 51 -3.09 11.37 -7.59
C CYS A 51 -3.06 10.75 -9.00
N PRO A 52 -1.87 10.49 -9.59
CA PRO A 52 -1.80 9.90 -10.91
C PRO A 52 -2.35 8.48 -10.93
N VAL A 53 -3.04 8.10 -11.99
CA VAL A 53 -3.58 6.73 -12.18
C VAL A 53 -2.49 5.66 -12.00
N LYS A 54 -1.27 5.92 -12.48
CA LYS A 54 -0.11 5.03 -12.29
C LYS A 54 0.19 4.75 -10.81
N VAL A 55 0.07 5.75 -9.95
CA VAL A 55 0.29 5.61 -8.50
C VAL A 55 -0.85 4.80 -7.86
N ILE A 56 -2.09 5.02 -8.30
CA ILE A 56 -3.23 4.19 -7.88
C ILE A 56 -2.98 2.71 -8.21
N HIS A 57 -2.53 2.40 -9.43
CA HIS A 57 -2.16 1.02 -9.80
C HIS A 57 -1.04 0.44 -8.92
N GLN A 58 -0.08 1.26 -8.49
CA GLN A 58 0.99 0.82 -7.59
C GLN A 58 0.44 0.41 -6.22
N PHE A 59 -0.56 1.11 -5.68
CA PHE A 59 -1.20 0.73 -4.41
C PHE A 59 -1.87 -0.64 -4.50
N PHE A 60 -2.64 -0.89 -5.58
CA PHE A 60 -3.23 -2.22 -5.80
C PHE A 60 -2.16 -3.31 -5.92
N ASN A 61 -1.08 -3.07 -6.66
CA ASN A 61 0.00 -4.03 -6.78
C ASN A 61 0.71 -4.28 -5.44
N GLN A 62 0.86 -3.23 -4.61
CA GLN A 62 1.47 -3.35 -3.30
C GLN A 62 0.62 -4.21 -2.36
N SER A 63 -0.68 -3.98 -2.29
CA SER A 63 -1.60 -4.84 -1.51
C SER A 63 -1.56 -6.29 -2.00
N TRP A 64 -1.42 -6.52 -3.31
CA TRP A 64 -1.24 -7.87 -3.85
C TRP A 64 0.07 -8.54 -3.42
N TRP A 65 1.18 -7.81 -3.36
CA TRP A 65 2.44 -8.35 -2.86
C TRP A 65 2.38 -8.66 -1.36
N PHE A 66 1.71 -7.83 -0.57
CA PHE A 66 1.46 -8.14 0.84
C PHE A 66 0.58 -9.38 1.01
N MET A 67 -0.49 -9.53 0.22
CA MET A 67 -1.30 -10.75 0.23
C MET A 67 -0.47 -12.01 -0.10
N ASP A 68 0.39 -11.94 -1.12
CA ASP A 68 1.28 -13.06 -1.47
C ASP A 68 2.31 -13.36 -0.37
N ALA A 69 2.84 -12.33 0.29
CA ALA A 69 3.73 -12.49 1.44
C ALA A 69 3.03 -13.19 2.62
N TYR A 70 1.79 -12.78 2.95
CA TYR A 70 1.00 -13.43 4.01
C TYR A 70 0.62 -14.86 3.67
N HIS A 71 0.24 -15.15 2.42
CA HIS A 71 -0.01 -16.52 1.97
C HIS A 71 1.22 -17.42 2.10
N LYS A 72 2.41 -16.84 2.09
CA LYS A 72 3.69 -17.54 2.31
C LYS A 72 4.13 -17.57 3.78
N GLY A 73 3.29 -17.09 4.70
CA GLY A 73 3.55 -17.10 6.13
C GLY A 73 4.44 -15.95 6.62
N LEU A 74 4.75 -14.96 5.77
CA LEU A 74 5.55 -13.79 6.18
C LEU A 74 4.66 -12.80 6.92
N ILE A 75 5.11 -12.30 8.09
CA ILE A 75 4.32 -11.41 8.94
C ILE A 75 5.13 -10.15 9.31
N GLY A 76 4.44 -9.03 9.47
CA GLY A 76 5.02 -7.78 9.98
C GLY A 76 6.21 -7.29 9.16
N LYS A 77 7.30 -6.91 9.85
CA LYS A 77 8.52 -6.35 9.24
C LYS A 77 9.17 -7.26 8.20
N VAL A 78 8.97 -8.57 8.33
CA VAL A 78 9.50 -9.55 7.39
C VAL A 78 8.74 -9.49 6.06
N ALA A 79 7.41 -9.36 6.12
CA ALA A 79 6.59 -9.14 4.94
C ALA A 79 6.94 -7.79 4.28
N GLU A 80 7.07 -6.73 5.07
CA GLU A 80 7.48 -5.41 4.57
C GLU A 80 8.82 -5.46 3.84
N TRP A 81 9.83 -6.14 4.43
CA TRP A 81 11.13 -6.30 3.80
C TRP A 81 11.05 -7.09 2.50
N ALA A 82 10.28 -8.18 2.48
CA ALA A 82 10.10 -9.02 1.30
C ALA A 82 9.42 -8.24 0.16
N VAL A 83 8.39 -7.46 0.48
CA VAL A 83 7.69 -6.58 -0.48
C VAL A 83 8.62 -5.47 -0.98
N CYS A 84 9.43 -4.86 -0.12
CA CYS A 84 10.42 -3.84 -0.52
C CYS A 84 11.51 -4.39 -1.44
N LYS A 85 11.97 -5.63 -1.21
CA LYS A 85 12.94 -6.30 -2.07
C LYS A 85 12.33 -6.80 -3.38
N GLN A 86 11.01 -6.92 -3.47
CA GLN A 86 10.35 -7.47 -4.64
C GLN A 86 10.38 -6.48 -5.81
N LYS A 87 11.01 -6.88 -6.91
CA LYS A 87 11.07 -6.09 -8.16
C LYS A 87 10.24 -6.69 -9.29
N SER A 88 9.60 -7.84 -9.09
CA SER A 88 8.86 -8.56 -10.15
C SER A 88 7.34 -8.56 -9.96
N HIS A 89 6.63 -8.94 -11.03
CA HIS A 89 5.18 -8.85 -11.13
C HIS A 89 4.46 -9.85 -10.19
N ARG A 90 3.68 -9.33 -9.25
CA ARG A 90 2.65 -10.02 -8.44
C ARG A 90 3.07 -11.20 -7.55
N ARG A 91 4.36 -11.49 -7.35
CA ARG A 91 4.82 -12.57 -6.45
C ARG A 91 6.13 -12.22 -5.77
N VAL A 92 6.25 -12.51 -4.48
CA VAL A 92 7.52 -12.56 -3.73
C VAL A 92 8.37 -13.70 -4.31
N GLY A 93 9.57 -13.36 -4.79
CA GLY A 93 10.50 -14.30 -5.42
C GLY A 93 11.07 -15.30 -4.42
N GLN A 94 11.37 -16.51 -4.90
CA GLN A 94 11.91 -17.60 -4.08
C GLN A 94 13.24 -17.25 -3.42
N CYS A 95 14.08 -16.44 -4.08
CA CYS A 95 15.32 -15.93 -3.48
C CYS A 95 15.09 -14.97 -2.30
N THR A 96 14.01 -14.18 -2.35
CA THR A 96 13.61 -13.30 -1.24
C THR A 96 13.13 -14.13 -0.06
N MET A 97 12.37 -15.20 -0.32
CA MET A 97 11.93 -16.16 0.71
C MET A 97 13.13 -16.83 1.42
N MET A 98 14.09 -17.35 0.67
CA MET A 98 15.29 -17.98 1.25
C MET A 98 16.09 -17.02 2.14
N SER A 99 16.16 -15.73 1.76
CA SER A 99 16.85 -14.71 2.58
C SER A 99 16.10 -14.38 3.87
N VAL A 100 14.76 -14.52 3.86
CA VAL A 100 13.91 -14.30 5.02
C VAL A 100 14.02 -15.46 6.02
N ASP A 101 14.04 -16.70 5.54
CA ASP A 101 14.20 -17.89 6.38
C ASP A 101 15.50 -17.81 7.20
N THR A 102 16.57 -17.26 6.62
CA THR A 102 17.85 -17.03 7.32
C THR A 102 17.80 -15.94 8.39
N MET A 103 16.81 -15.05 8.38
CA MET A 103 16.62 -14.02 9.42
C MET A 103 15.67 -14.47 10.54
N LEU A 104 14.95 -15.59 10.33
CA LEU A 104 14.05 -16.20 11.30
C LEU A 104 14.69 -17.41 12.02
N THR A 105 15.89 -17.84 11.60
CA THR A 105 16.72 -18.85 12.27
C THR A 105 17.73 -18.20 13.20
#